data_AF-A0A1B6BAL8-F1
#
_entry.id   AF-A0A1B6BAL8-F1
#
_cell.length_a   1.000
_cell.length_b   1.000
_cell.length_c   1.000
_cell.angle_alpha   90.00
_cell.angle_beta   90.00
_cell.angle_gamma   90.00
#
_symmetry.space_group_name_H-M   'P 1'
#
loop_
_entity.id
_entity.type
_entity.pdbx_description
1 polymer ?
#
loop_
_entity_poly.entity_id
_entity_poly.type
_entity_poly.pdbx_seq_one_letter_code
_entity_poly.pdbx_strand_id
1 'polypeptide(L)' 'MKIAVGMSGGIDSSTTALLLKEQNHEVIGVTMYLFEHQLEEIENAKRVCEALGIEHQNSSKKRQFGHLFYFT' A
#
# COMPACT_ATOMS: atom_id res chain seq x y z
N MET A 1 1.83 18.46 1.35
CA MET A 1 0.64 17.87 0.69
C MET A 1 0.33 16.54 1.35
N LYS A 2 -0.93 16.08 1.33
CA LYS A 2 -1.29 14.72 1.78
C LYS A 2 -1.22 13.77 0.60
N ILE A 3 -0.47 12.67 0.72
CA ILE A 3 -0.22 11.73 -0.37
C ILE A 3 -0.44 10.30 0.13
N ALA A 4 -1.30 9.56 -0.57
CA ALA A 4 -1.48 8.13 -0.34
C ALA A 4 -0.54 7.35 -1.28
N VAL A 5 0.22 6.42 -0.73
CA VAL A 5 1.14 5.55 -1.50
C VAL A 5 0.62 4.13 -1.44
N GLY A 6 0.51 3.47 -2.60
CA GLY A 6 0.23 2.05 -2.68
C GLY A 6 1.41 1.24 -2.13
N MET A 7 1.22 0.57 -0.99
CA MET A 7 2.26 -0.21 -0.32
C MET A 7 2.09 -1.69 -0.61
N SER A 8 2.99 -2.25 -1.42
CA SER A 8 3.07 -3.70 -1.68
C SER A 8 4.00 -4.43 -0.71
N GLY A 9 4.77 -3.69 0.10
CA GLY A 9 5.87 -4.23 0.91
C GLY A 9 7.18 -4.40 0.15
N GLY A 10 7.20 -4.05 -1.15
CA GLY A 10 8.40 -4.07 -1.98
C GLY A 10 9.27 -2.81 -1.87
N ILE A 11 10.48 -2.89 -2.40
CA ILE A 11 11.48 -1.80 -2.34
C ILE A 11 10.98 -0.52 -3.01
N ASP A 12 10.33 -0.61 -4.18
CA ASP A 12 9.92 0.58 -4.95
C ASP A 12 8.89 1.45 -4.21
N SER A 13 7.86 0.83 -3.66
CA SER A 13 6.84 1.54 -2.86
C SER A 13 7.44 2.11 -1.58
N SER A 14 8.41 1.41 -0.97
CA SER A 14 9.09 1.84 0.24
C SER A 14 9.97 3.06 -0.01
N THR A 15 10.77 3.03 -1.08
CA THR A 15 11.60 4.16 -1.51
C THR A 15 10.75 5.37 -1.87
N THR A 16 9.64 5.16 -2.58
CA THR A 16 8.70 6.24 -2.92
C THR A 16 8.14 6.91 -1.67
N ALA A 17 7.66 6.12 -0.69
CA ALA A 17 7.11 6.64 0.55
C ALA A 17 8.16 7.40 1.38
N LEU A 18 9.39 6.89 1.44
CA LEU A 18 10.51 7.55 2.13
C LEU A 18 10.84 8.91 1.49
N LEU A 19 11.02 8.96 0.17
CA LEU A 19 11.38 10.19 -0.53
C LEU A 19 10.31 11.28 -0.36
N LEU A 20 9.02 10.91 -0.42
CA LEU A 20 7.93 11.86 -0.19
C LEU A 20 7.91 12.37 1.26
N LYS A 21 8.21 11.49 2.23
CA LYS A 21 8.33 11.87 3.64
C LYS A 21 9.50 12.84 3.86
N GLU A 22 10.67 12.57 3.27
CA GLU A 22 11.84 13.46 3.32
C GLU A 22 11.58 14.83 2.68
N GLN A 23 10.67 14.88 1.70
CA GLN A 23 10.16 16.13 1.11
C GLN A 23 9.10 16.84 1.99
N ASN A 24 8.94 16.44 3.25
CA ASN A 24 7.97 16.99 4.20
C ASN A 24 6.51 16.86 3.74
N HIS A 25 6.18 15.78 3.02
CA HIS A 25 4.79 15.43 2.76
C HIS A 25 4.20 14.59 3.88
N GLU A 26 2.88 14.72 4.08
CA GLU A 26 2.13 13.84 4.95
C GLU A 26 1.77 12.59 4.15
N VAL A 27 2.47 11.49 4.43
CA VAL A 27 2.39 10.25 3.67
C VAL A 27 1.58 9.21 4.44
N ILE A 28 0.63 8.57 3.75
CA ILE A 28 -0.14 7.44 4.27
C ILE A 28 0.10 6.25 3.33
N GLY A 29 0.54 5.12 3.88
CA GLY A 29 0.68 3.88 3.15
C GLY A 29 -0.65 3.14 3.06
N VAL A 30 -1.02 2.68 1.87
CA VAL A 30 -2.28 1.95 1.63
C VAL A 30 -1.98 0.63 0.94
N THR A 31 -2.36 -0.49 1.55
CA THR A 31 -2.28 -1.80 0.91
C THR A 31 -3.65 -2.23 0.43
N MET A 32 -3.77 -2.50 -0.87
CA MET A 32 -4.97 -3.07 -1.48
C MET A 32 -4.83 -4.59 -1.59
N TYR A 33 -5.84 -5.31 -1.10
CA TYR A 33 -5.89 -6.76 -1.20
C TYR A 33 -7.21 -7.24 -1.80
N LEU A 34 -7.10 -8.23 -2.69
CA LEU A 34 -8.21 -8.82 -3.44
C LEU A 34 -8.40 -10.30 -3.06
N PHE A 35 -7.34 -10.98 -2.62
CA PHE A 35 -7.35 -12.41 -2.31
C PHE A 35 -6.83 -12.67 -0.90
N GLU A 36 -7.24 -13.78 -0.29
CA GLU A 36 -6.84 -14.14 1.08
C GLU A 36 -5.38 -14.60 1.19
N HIS A 37 -4.74 -14.94 0.07
CA HIS A 37 -3.33 -15.31 0.07
C HIS A 37 -2.38 -14.11 0.24
N GLN A 38 -2.89 -12.88 0.32
CA GLN A 38 -2.07 -11.66 0.35
C GLN A 38 -1.71 -11.19 1.77
N LEU A 39 -1.86 -12.05 2.78
CA LEU A 39 -1.63 -11.71 4.19
C LEU A 39 -0.16 -11.35 4.46
N GLU A 40 0.77 -12.03 3.79
CA GLU A 40 2.20 -11.77 3.96
C GLU A 40 2.59 -10.40 3.39
N GLU A 41 2.05 -10.02 2.23
CA GLU A 41 2.27 -8.72 1.61
C GLU A 41 1.69 -7.58 2.45
N ILE A 42 0.52 -7.78 3.06
CA ILE A 42 -0.07 -6.82 4.00
C ILE A 42 0.83 -6.63 5.21
N GLU A 43 1.33 -7.72 5.79
CA GLU A 43 2.21 -7.67 6.96
C GLU A 43 3.56 -7.03 6.63
N ASN A 44 4.15 -7.36 5.49
CA ASN A 44 5.39 -6.73 5.02
C ASN A 44 5.20 -5.23 4.78
N ALA A 45 4.12 -4.83 4.10
CA ALA A 45 3.79 -3.42 3.91
C ALA A 45 3.60 -2.67 5.23
N LYS A 46 2.96 -3.30 6.22
CA LYS A 46 2.78 -2.75 7.56
C LYS A 46 4.12 -2.50 8.25
N ARG A 47 5.01 -3.50 8.26
CA ARG A 47 6.36 -3.38 8.87
C ARG A 47 7.19 -2.27 8.23
N VAL A 48 7.12 -2.12 6.92
CA VAL A 48 7.77 -1.02 6.22
C VAL A 48 7.20 0.32 6.69
N CYS A 49 5.88 0.47 6.74
CA CYS A 49 5.25 1.73 7.18
C CYS A 49 5.63 2.07 8.63
N GLU A 50 5.68 1.08 9.52
CA GLU A 50 6.15 1.25 10.90
C GLU A 50 7.61 1.70 10.96
N ALA A 51 8.50 1.05 10.20
CA ALA A 51 9.92 1.43 10.12
C ALA A 51 10.12 2.84 9.55
N LEU A 52 9.30 3.23 8.58
CA LEU A 52 9.30 4.57 8.00
C LEU A 52 8.59 5.59 8.89
N GLY A 53 7.89 5.18 9.96
CA GLY A 53 7.08 6.05 10.81
C GLY A 53 6.00 6.78 10.03
N ILE A 54 5.23 6.05 9.22
CA ILE A 54 4.07 6.54 8.47
C ILE A 54 2.85 5.68 8.79
N GLU A 55 1.64 6.25 8.67
CA GLU A 55 0.40 5.51 8.90
C GLU A 55 0.19 4.44 7.81
N HIS A 56 -0.34 3.27 8.20
CA HIS A 56 -0.68 2.18 7.29
C HIS A 56 -2.17 1.85 7.33
N GLN A 57 -2.79 1.80 6.17
CA GLN A 57 -4.20 1.45 6.00
C GLN A 57 -4.37 0.26 5.05
N ASN A 58 -5.28 -0.64 5.41
CA ASN A 58 -5.64 -1.79 4.60
C ASN A 58 -7.00 -1.54 3.92
N SER A 59 -7.07 -1.71 2.60
CA SER A 59 -8.31 -1.52 1.83
C SER A 59 -8.66 -2.78 1.03
N SER A 60 -9.81 -3.37 1.35
CA SER A 60 -10.40 -4.48 0.57
C SER A 60 -11.32 -3.91 -0.50
N LYS A 61 -10.97 -4.08 -1.78
CA LYS A 61 -11.82 -3.71 -2.92
C LYS A 61 -12.22 -4.90 -3.80
N LYS A 62 -12.46 -6.07 -3.16
CA LYS A 62 -12.94 -7.30 -3.82
C LYS A 62 -14.13 -7.05 -4.78
N ARG A 63 -15.00 -6.09 -4.45
CA ARG A 63 -16.25 -5.81 -5.19
C ARG A 63 -16.12 -4.93 -6.44
N GLN A 64 -15.03 -4.17 -6.61
CA GLN A 64 -14.84 -3.28 -7.78
C GLN A 64 -14.02 -3.92 -8.91
N PHE A 65 -13.16 -4.89 -8.61
CA PHE A 65 -12.28 -5.52 -9.62
C PHE A 65 -12.90 -6.75 -10.31
N GLY A 66 -13.89 -7.41 -9.71
CA GLY A 66 -14.52 -8.61 -10.30
C GLY A 66 -15.23 -8.38 -11.64
N HIS A 67 -15.50 -7.12 -12.02
CA HIS A 67 -16.14 -6.78 -13.30
C HIS A 67 -15.13 -6.46 -14.42
N LEU A 68 -13.84 -6.28 -14.08
CA LEU A 68 -12.79 -5.88 -15.04
C LEU A 68 -12.02 -7.08 -15.64
N PHE A 69 -12.19 -8.27 -15.06
CA PHE A 69 -11.56 -9.52 -15.52
C PHE A 69 -12.61 -10.54 -16.00
N TYR A 70 -13.48 -10.13 -16.91
CA TYR A 70 -14.04 -11.06 -17.91
C TYR A 70 -13.37 -10.71 -19.24
N PHE A 71 -12.24 -11.37 -19.53
CA PHE A 71 -11.75 -11.46 -20.90
C PHE A 71 -12.15 -12.84 -21.44
N THR A 72 -12.87 -12.80 -22.55
CA THR A 72 -13.16 -13.90 -23.47
C THR A 72 -11.89 -14.56 -23.99
#